data_AF-A0A1X6ZR77-F1
#
_entry.id   AF-A0A1X6ZR77-F1
#
_cell.length_a   1.000
_cell.length_b   1.000
_cell.length_c   1.000
_cell.angle_alpha   90.00
_cell.angle_beta   90.00
_cell.angle_gamma   90.00
#
_symmetry.space_group_name_H-M   'P 1'
#
loop_
_entity.id
_entity.type
_entity.pdbx_description
1 polymer ?
#
loop_
_entity_poly.entity_id
_entity_poly.type
_entity_poly.pdbx_seq_one_letter_code
_entity_poly.pdbx_strand_id
1 'polypeptide(L)'
;MRLICPNCGAQYEVPANVIPTGGRDVQCSNCGHTWFQAHPDDPVADDAPEAHAPVRDAGAAPDPDPHTEREPEPEADPEPEPETVAEHEEDAAPRRQLDPAVADVLRQEAEYEARHRAAESSSLETQTELALDAEPEDEATRRSRQARERMARMRGETHEDPTDRARRAAASTGAVGAGAALREPDETPLPVSPESERESASRRDLLPDVDEINQTLRSADERRPVETPQGRAPEPEPQRGGFGRGFAVVILIGAALIALYVMAPRIAAALPAAADPLAGYVAAVDGARLWLDAQVAAFLDILDGPNLDPAPAEPATGDG
;
A
#
# COMPACT_ATOMS: atom_id res chain seq x y z
N MET A 1 -17.82 -25.36 -8.12
CA MET A 1 -16.53 -26.05 -7.93
C MET A 1 -15.70 -25.29 -6.90
N ARG A 2 -14.75 -25.96 -6.23
CA ARG A 2 -13.92 -25.35 -5.18
C ARG A 2 -12.48 -25.17 -5.67
N LEU A 3 -11.96 -23.97 -5.50
CA LEU A 3 -10.61 -23.57 -5.88
C LEU A 3 -9.75 -23.37 -4.63
N ILE A 4 -8.50 -23.81 -4.67
CA ILE A 4 -7.55 -23.64 -3.56
C ILE A 4 -6.29 -22.99 -4.12
N CYS A 5 -5.91 -21.84 -3.57
CA CYS A 5 -4.68 -21.17 -3.98
C CYS A 5 -3.46 -21.98 -3.53
N PRO A 6 -2.53 -22.35 -4.43
CA PRO A 6 -1.35 -23.15 -4.07
C PRO A 6 -0.32 -22.39 -3.24
N ASN A 7 -0.35 -21.05 -3.25
CA ASN A 7 0.59 -20.21 -2.52
C ASN A 7 0.17 -19.99 -1.05
N CYS A 8 -1.06 -19.52 -0.81
CA CYS A 8 -1.51 -19.15 0.55
C CYS A 8 -2.61 -20.05 1.14
N GLY A 9 -3.11 -21.04 0.39
CA GLY A 9 -4.15 -21.96 0.87
C GLY A 9 -5.56 -21.37 1.01
N ALA A 10 -5.79 -20.15 0.51
CA ALA A 10 -7.13 -19.56 0.46
C ALA A 10 -8.08 -20.40 -0.41
N GLN A 11 -9.35 -20.49 0.01
CA GLN A 11 -10.36 -21.35 -0.60
C GLN A 11 -11.50 -20.51 -1.16
N TYR A 12 -11.85 -20.72 -2.43
CA TYR A 12 -12.91 -19.99 -3.13
C TYR A 12 -13.95 -20.96 -3.68
N GLU A 13 -15.23 -20.61 -3.53
CA GLU A 13 -16.33 -21.33 -4.14
C GLU A 13 -16.77 -20.56 -5.39
N VAL A 14 -16.58 -21.20 -6.54
CA VAL A 14 -16.81 -20.57 -7.85
C VAL A 14 -17.75 -21.45 -8.66
N PRO A 15 -18.84 -20.91 -9.23
CA PRO A 15 -19.72 -21.65 -10.13
C PRO A 15 -18.95 -22.20 -11.34
N ALA A 16 -19.27 -23.41 -11.83
CA ALA A 16 -18.53 -24.01 -12.94
C ALA A 16 -18.66 -23.20 -14.25
N ASN A 17 -19.80 -22.53 -14.45
CA ASN A 17 -20.10 -21.74 -15.65
C ASN A 17 -19.26 -20.46 -15.82
N VAL A 18 -18.48 -20.04 -14.82
CA VAL A 18 -17.56 -18.89 -14.98
C VAL A 18 -16.15 -19.31 -15.40
N ILE A 19 -15.85 -20.60 -15.38
CA ILE A 19 -14.61 -21.15 -15.96
C ILE A 19 -14.97 -21.68 -17.35
N PRO A 20 -14.40 -21.15 -18.45
CA PRO A 20 -14.60 -21.71 -19.79
C PRO A 20 -14.15 -23.17 -19.86
N THR A 21 -14.72 -23.95 -20.77
CA THR A 21 -14.41 -25.39 -20.91
C THR A 21 -12.94 -25.68 -21.21
N GLY A 22 -12.22 -24.75 -21.85
CA GLY A 22 -10.77 -24.84 -22.08
C GLY A 22 -9.90 -24.34 -20.92
N GLY A 23 -10.49 -24.15 -19.73
CA GLY A 23 -9.84 -23.58 -18.56
C GLY A 23 -9.60 -22.07 -18.64
N ARG A 24 -9.11 -21.49 -17.53
CA ARG A 24 -8.77 -20.06 -17.43
C ARG A 24 -7.75 -19.82 -16.32
N ASP A 25 -6.91 -18.81 -16.51
CA ASP A 25 -6.06 -18.26 -15.45
C ASP A 25 -6.88 -17.54 -14.37
N VAL A 26 -6.72 -17.95 -13.12
CA VAL A 26 -7.38 -17.38 -11.95
C VAL A 26 -6.36 -16.76 -11.02
N GLN A 27 -6.69 -15.58 -10.47
CA GLN A 27 -5.83 -14.85 -9.55
C GLN A 27 -6.39 -14.92 -8.12
N CYS A 28 -5.53 -15.20 -7.15
CA CYS A 28 -5.89 -15.17 -5.74
C CYS A 28 -6.09 -13.72 -5.27
N SER A 29 -7.26 -13.37 -4.75
CA SER A 29 -7.50 -12.04 -4.18
C SER A 29 -6.75 -11.79 -2.86
N ASN A 30 -6.31 -12.85 -2.17
CA ASN A 30 -5.61 -12.75 -0.89
C ASN A 30 -4.08 -12.53 -1.04
N CYS A 31 -3.44 -13.12 -2.05
CA CYS A 31 -1.98 -13.02 -2.23
C CYS A 31 -1.51 -12.66 -3.65
N GLY A 32 -2.44 -12.45 -4.59
CA GLY A 32 -2.12 -12.07 -5.98
C GLY A 32 -1.56 -13.18 -6.87
N HIS A 33 -1.31 -14.38 -6.34
CA HIS A 33 -0.80 -15.49 -7.14
C HIS A 33 -1.81 -15.95 -8.20
N THR A 34 -1.35 -16.03 -9.45
CA THR A 34 -2.14 -16.48 -10.60
C THR A 34 -1.76 -17.92 -10.96
N TRP A 35 -2.77 -18.77 -11.15
CA TRP A 35 -2.58 -20.15 -11.62
C TRP A 35 -3.68 -20.53 -12.61
N PHE A 36 -3.40 -21.54 -13.45
CA PHE A 36 -4.36 -22.04 -14.42
C PHE A 36 -5.33 -23.02 -13.76
N GLN A 37 -6.64 -22.84 -14.00
CA GLN A 37 -7.68 -23.77 -13.56
C GLN A 37 -8.38 -24.40 -14.77
N ALA A 38 -8.28 -25.72 -14.88
CA ALA A 38 -9.06 -26.49 -15.84
C ALA A 38 -10.55 -26.58 -15.43
N HIS A 39 -11.45 -26.63 -16.40
CA HIS A 39 -12.86 -26.88 -16.16
C HIS A 39 -13.08 -28.35 -15.80
N PRO A 40 -13.98 -28.69 -14.85
CA PRO A 40 -14.23 -30.07 -14.46
C PRO A 40 -14.77 -30.95 -15.60
N ASP A 41 -15.40 -30.36 -16.61
CA ASP A 41 -15.90 -31.05 -17.80
C ASP A 41 -14.99 -30.89 -19.04
N ASP A 42 -13.70 -30.55 -18.85
CA ASP A 42 -12.73 -30.54 -19.96
C ASP A 42 -12.43 -31.99 -20.38
N PRO A 43 -12.74 -32.43 -21.62
CA PRO A 43 -12.55 -33.81 -22.08
C PRO A 43 -11.08 -34.25 -22.14
N VAL A 44 -10.12 -33.35 -21.86
CA VAL A 44 -8.68 -33.66 -21.82
C VAL A 44 -8.22 -34.10 -20.41
N ALA A 45 -9.10 -34.05 -19.39
CA ALA A 45 -8.76 -34.47 -18.02
C ALA A 45 -8.71 -36.00 -17.81
N ASP A 46 -9.20 -36.81 -18.75
CA ASP A 46 -9.12 -38.28 -18.71
C ASP A 46 -7.81 -38.85 -19.31
N ASP A 47 -6.92 -38.02 -19.87
CA ASP A 47 -5.66 -38.44 -20.51
C ASP A 47 -4.42 -37.74 -19.90
N ALA A 48 -4.31 -37.74 -18.57
CA ALA A 48 -3.06 -37.44 -17.88
C ALA A 48 -2.50 -38.74 -17.23
N PRO A 49 -1.27 -39.18 -17.56
CA PRO A 49 -0.70 -40.37 -16.95
C PRO A 49 -0.48 -40.16 -15.45
N GLU A 50 -1.04 -41.06 -14.64
CA GLU A 50 -0.72 -41.19 -13.21
C GLU A 50 0.78 -41.32 -13.01
N ALA A 51 1.40 -40.35 -12.33
CA ALA A 51 2.77 -40.46 -11.87
C ALA A 51 2.96 -39.75 -10.50
N HIS A 52 3.00 -40.62 -9.48
CA HIS A 52 3.72 -40.51 -8.20
C HIS A 52 3.08 -39.78 -7.01
N ALA A 53 2.43 -40.61 -6.17
CA ALA A 53 2.37 -40.44 -4.73
C ALA A 53 3.76 -40.69 -4.07
N PRO A 54 4.13 -40.00 -2.97
CA PRO A 54 5.39 -40.26 -2.27
C PRO A 54 5.23 -41.42 -1.27
N VAL A 55 6.03 -42.48 -1.44
CA VAL A 55 6.23 -43.52 -0.42
C VAL A 55 7.52 -43.22 0.33
N ARG A 56 7.45 -43.24 1.66
CA ARG A 56 8.60 -43.07 2.57
C ARG A 56 9.24 -44.42 2.93
N ASP A 57 10.58 -44.44 2.82
CA ASP A 57 11.64 -45.05 3.64
C ASP A 57 11.69 -46.58 3.92
N ALA A 58 12.84 -47.21 3.58
CA ALA A 58 13.57 -48.17 4.43
C ALA A 58 14.96 -48.56 3.83
N GLY A 59 16.03 -48.00 4.40
CA GLY A 59 17.34 -48.59 4.75
C GLY A 59 18.12 -49.55 3.81
N ALA A 60 19.38 -49.18 3.49
CA ALA A 60 20.58 -50.03 3.63
C ALA A 60 21.87 -49.21 3.36
N ALA A 61 22.79 -49.18 4.33
CA ALA A 61 24.18 -48.72 4.16
C ALA A 61 25.07 -49.88 3.66
N PRO A 62 26.21 -49.58 3.01
CA PRO A 62 27.48 -49.87 3.69
C PRO A 62 28.55 -48.78 3.54
N ASP A 63 29.43 -48.74 4.55
CA ASP A 63 30.59 -47.86 4.79
C ASP A 63 31.88 -48.38 4.06
N PRO A 64 33.07 -47.75 4.14
CA PRO A 64 33.74 -47.18 2.97
C PRO A 64 35.18 -47.72 2.75
N ASP A 65 35.92 -46.97 1.91
CA ASP A 65 37.40 -46.81 1.83
C ASP A 65 38.16 -47.65 0.78
N PRO A 66 39.40 -47.25 0.39
CA PRO A 66 39.81 -46.04 -0.34
C PRO A 66 40.50 -46.42 -1.66
N HIS A 67 40.66 -45.54 -2.65
CA HIS A 67 41.88 -45.46 -3.46
C HIS A 67 41.89 -44.20 -4.33
N THR A 68 42.82 -43.31 -3.97
CA THR A 68 43.34 -42.16 -4.68
C THR A 68 43.74 -42.45 -6.13
N GLU A 69 43.09 -41.77 -7.08
CA GLU A 69 43.65 -41.50 -8.42
C GLU A 69 43.38 -40.02 -8.80
N ARG A 70 44.33 -39.17 -8.40
CA ARG A 70 44.88 -38.00 -9.10
C ARG A 70 43.96 -37.26 -10.10
N GLU A 71 43.46 -36.10 -9.70
CA GLU A 71 42.96 -35.03 -10.59
C GLU A 71 44.02 -34.65 -11.64
N PRO A 72 43.68 -34.55 -12.95
CA PRO A 72 44.49 -33.80 -13.90
C PRO A 72 44.23 -32.30 -13.73
N GLU A 73 45.33 -31.53 -13.62
CA GLU A 73 45.34 -30.06 -13.63
C GLU A 73 44.66 -29.51 -14.89
N PRO A 74 43.90 -28.40 -14.81
CA PRO A 74 43.33 -27.76 -15.98
C PRO A 74 44.45 -27.07 -16.79
N GLU A 75 44.69 -27.55 -18.01
CA GLU A 75 45.48 -26.84 -19.00
C GLU A 75 44.78 -25.51 -19.34
N ALA A 76 45.57 -24.44 -19.40
CA ALA A 76 45.13 -23.09 -19.69
C ALA A 76 44.44 -22.99 -21.06
N ASP A 77 43.21 -22.51 -21.05
CA ASP A 77 42.40 -22.15 -22.22
C ASP A 77 43.10 -21.00 -22.99
N PRO A 78 43.30 -21.10 -24.32
CA PRO A 78 43.72 -19.96 -25.11
C PRO A 78 42.65 -18.86 -25.06
N GLU A 79 43.09 -17.66 -24.70
CA GLU A 79 42.36 -16.39 -24.74
C GLU A 79 41.50 -16.29 -26.01
N PRO A 80 40.15 -16.22 -25.92
CA PRO A 80 39.34 -15.98 -27.11
C PRO A 80 39.63 -14.57 -27.61
N GLU A 81 40.18 -14.49 -28.83
CA GLU A 81 40.19 -13.28 -29.65
C GLU A 81 38.78 -12.68 -29.65
N PRO A 82 38.63 -11.33 -29.71
CA PRO A 82 37.33 -10.71 -29.69
C PRO A 82 36.57 -11.10 -30.95
N GLU A 83 35.75 -12.16 -30.84
CA GLU A 83 34.68 -12.43 -31.78
C GLU A 83 33.82 -11.17 -31.78
N THR A 84 33.89 -10.46 -32.89
CA THR A 84 32.93 -9.44 -33.29
C THR A 84 31.56 -9.95 -32.89
N VAL A 85 30.91 -9.25 -31.96
CA VAL A 85 29.51 -9.50 -31.64
C VAL A 85 28.79 -9.34 -32.98
N ALA A 86 28.48 -10.46 -33.61
CA ALA A 86 27.50 -10.49 -34.66
C ALA A 86 26.27 -9.91 -33.98
N GLU A 87 25.94 -8.68 -34.38
CA GLU A 87 24.65 -8.07 -34.13
C GLU A 87 23.65 -9.19 -34.40
N HIS A 88 23.02 -9.66 -33.33
CA HIS A 88 21.80 -10.42 -33.51
C HIS A 88 20.87 -9.41 -34.16
N GLU A 89 20.83 -9.44 -35.49
CA GLU A 89 19.72 -8.93 -36.26
C GLU A 89 18.52 -9.73 -35.73
N GLU A 90 17.92 -9.21 -34.66
CA GLU A 90 16.58 -9.55 -34.23
C GLU A 90 15.73 -9.29 -35.46
N ASP A 91 15.40 -10.38 -36.14
CA ASP A 91 14.38 -10.46 -37.16
C ASP A 91 13.12 -9.84 -36.54
N ALA A 92 12.93 -8.56 -36.81
CA ALA A 92 11.93 -7.73 -36.20
C ALA A 92 10.57 -8.26 -36.67
N ALA A 93 10.02 -9.19 -35.90
CA ALA A 93 8.70 -9.75 -36.15
C ALA A 93 7.75 -8.58 -36.45
N PRO A 94 7.03 -8.59 -37.59
CA PRO A 94 6.21 -7.46 -37.96
C PRO A 94 5.17 -7.25 -36.87
N ARG A 95 5.29 -6.13 -36.14
CA ARG A 95 4.31 -5.72 -35.14
C ARG A 95 2.95 -5.73 -35.82
N ARG A 96 2.00 -6.50 -35.30
CA ARG A 96 0.63 -6.54 -35.82
C ARG A 96 0.09 -5.12 -35.78
N GLN A 97 -0.03 -4.52 -36.95
CA GLN A 97 -0.59 -3.18 -37.07
C GLN A 97 -2.06 -3.28 -36.70
N LEU A 98 -2.50 -2.38 -35.81
CA LEU A 98 -3.91 -2.25 -35.44
C LEU A 98 -4.73 -2.01 -36.71
N ASP A 99 -5.90 -2.64 -36.80
CA ASP A 99 -6.84 -2.42 -37.90
C ASP A 99 -7.13 -0.91 -38.03
N PRO A 100 -7.16 -0.33 -39.25
CA PRO A 100 -7.34 1.10 -39.44
C PRO A 100 -8.60 1.65 -38.77
N ALA A 101 -9.70 0.89 -38.72
CA ALA A 101 -10.92 1.31 -38.04
C ALA A 101 -10.73 1.42 -36.51
N VAL A 102 -9.93 0.52 -35.92
CA VAL A 102 -9.60 0.55 -34.48
C VAL A 102 -8.63 1.70 -34.18
N ALA A 103 -7.67 1.96 -35.07
CA ALA A 103 -6.76 3.09 -34.92
C ALA A 103 -7.50 4.44 -34.95
N ASP A 104 -8.54 4.56 -35.77
CA ASP A 104 -9.37 5.76 -35.83
C ASP A 104 -10.23 5.94 -34.57
N VAL A 105 -10.79 4.86 -34.02
CA VAL A 105 -11.49 4.90 -32.73
C VAL A 105 -10.54 5.32 -31.60
N LEU A 106 -9.35 4.73 -31.52
CA LEU A 106 -8.37 5.09 -30.49
C LEU A 106 -7.89 6.55 -30.61
N ARG A 107 -7.79 7.08 -31.83
CA ARG A 107 -7.47 8.49 -32.05
C ARG A 107 -8.62 9.39 -31.59
N GLN A 108 -9.86 9.03 -31.91
CA GLN A 108 -11.05 9.77 -31.48
C GLN A 108 -11.19 9.79 -29.95
N GLU A 109 -10.99 8.65 -29.29
CA GLU A 109 -11.01 8.54 -27.83
C GLU A 109 -9.87 9.34 -27.19
N ALA A 110 -8.66 9.29 -27.75
CA ALA A 110 -7.53 10.09 -27.27
C ALA A 110 -7.81 11.60 -27.35
N GLU A 111 -8.44 12.06 -28.44
CA GLU A 111 -8.85 13.47 -28.58
C GLU A 111 -9.95 13.85 -27.58
N TYR A 112 -10.92 12.96 -27.36
CA TYR A 112 -11.99 13.18 -26.40
C TYR A 112 -11.44 13.31 -24.97
N GLU A 113 -10.59 12.37 -24.57
CA GLU A 113 -9.92 12.36 -23.27
C GLU A 113 -9.00 13.58 -23.09
N ALA A 114 -8.26 13.98 -24.12
CA ALA A 114 -7.41 15.17 -24.06
C ALA A 114 -8.24 16.46 -23.84
N ARG A 115 -9.41 16.57 -24.46
CA ARG A 115 -10.34 17.70 -24.22
C ARG A 115 -10.92 17.66 -22.81
N HIS A 116 -11.26 16.48 -22.30
CA HIS A 116 -11.76 16.32 -20.94
C HIS A 116 -10.69 16.73 -19.92
N ARG A 117 -9.46 16.24 -20.07
CA ARG A 117 -8.34 16.62 -19.20
C ARG A 117 -7.99 18.10 -19.29
N ALA A 118 -8.09 18.74 -20.45
CA ALA A 118 -7.85 20.19 -20.57
C ALA A 118 -8.95 21.01 -19.87
N ALA A 119 -10.20 20.55 -19.92
CA ALA A 119 -11.31 21.17 -19.19
C ALA A 119 -11.18 20.99 -17.67
N GLU A 120 -10.78 19.80 -17.21
CA GLU A 120 -10.47 19.57 -15.80
C GLU A 120 -9.24 20.36 -15.36
N SER A 121 -8.14 20.36 -16.12
CA SER A 121 -6.92 21.08 -15.76
C SER A 121 -7.08 22.61 -15.73
N SER A 122 -8.05 23.16 -16.49
CA SER A 122 -8.40 24.58 -16.40
C SER A 122 -9.39 24.89 -15.26
N SER A 123 -10.11 23.87 -14.77
CA SER A 123 -11.00 23.95 -13.61
C SER A 123 -10.30 23.64 -12.28
N LEU A 124 -9.13 23.02 -12.30
CA LEU A 124 -8.31 22.80 -11.12
C LEU A 124 -7.57 24.10 -10.83
N GLU A 125 -8.12 24.90 -9.92
CA GLU A 125 -7.34 25.92 -9.23
C GLU A 125 -6.13 25.21 -8.62
N THR A 126 -4.94 25.50 -9.15
CA THR A 126 -3.68 25.03 -8.62
C THR A 126 -3.63 25.45 -7.15
N GLN A 127 -3.89 24.51 -6.24
CA GLN A 127 -3.68 24.72 -4.81
C GLN A 127 -2.17 24.77 -4.57
N THR A 128 -1.54 25.88 -4.95
CA THR A 128 -0.14 26.23 -4.68
C THR A 128 0.07 26.61 -3.20
N GLU A 129 -0.91 26.32 -2.34
CA GLU A 129 -0.93 26.72 -0.93
C GLU A 129 -1.19 25.48 -0.05
N LEU A 130 -0.59 24.35 -0.40
CA LEU A 130 -0.20 23.39 0.65
C LEU A 130 1.08 23.93 1.28
N ALA A 131 0.90 24.89 2.20
CA ALA A 131 1.95 25.49 3.00
C ALA A 131 2.71 24.40 3.79
N LEU A 132 3.77 23.87 3.18
CA LEU A 132 4.71 22.93 3.79
C LEU A 132 5.82 23.66 4.57
N ASP A 133 5.73 24.98 4.74
CA ASP A 133 6.62 25.78 5.59
C ASP A 133 6.13 25.92 7.04
N ALA A 134 5.22 25.05 7.49
CA ALA A 134 4.98 24.88 8.91
C ALA A 134 6.05 23.92 9.47
N GLU A 135 7.08 24.50 10.10
CA GLU A 135 8.05 23.81 10.96
C GLU A 135 7.38 22.63 11.68
N PRO A 136 8.01 21.44 11.74
CA PRO A 136 7.39 20.26 12.35
C PRO A 136 7.06 20.56 13.81
N GLU A 137 5.78 20.87 14.10
CA GLU A 137 5.32 21.04 15.47
C GLU A 137 5.65 19.75 16.23
N ASP A 138 6.43 19.88 17.30
CA ASP A 138 6.80 18.75 18.17
C ASP A 138 5.56 17.89 18.46
N GLU A 139 5.63 16.59 18.13
CA GLU A 139 4.49 15.69 18.28
C GLU A 139 3.93 15.64 19.70
N ALA A 140 4.77 15.97 20.69
CA ALA A 140 4.39 16.13 22.09
C ALA A 140 3.40 17.29 22.30
N THR A 141 3.63 18.42 21.65
CA THR A 141 2.77 19.60 21.65
C THR A 141 1.43 19.27 20.99
N ARG A 142 1.47 18.61 19.82
CA ARG A 142 0.28 18.12 19.11
C ARG A 142 -0.58 17.18 19.96
N ARG A 143 0.03 16.17 20.58
CA ARG A 143 -0.66 15.22 21.48
C ARG A 143 -1.24 15.90 22.71
N SER A 144 -0.54 16.89 23.28
CA SER A 144 -1.02 17.64 24.44
C SER A 144 -2.26 18.47 24.12
N ARG A 145 -2.32 19.07 22.92
CA ARG A 145 -3.46 19.86 22.44
C ARG A 145 -4.68 18.97 22.21
N GLN A 146 -4.50 17.83 21.52
CA GLN A 146 -5.58 16.87 21.28
C GLN A 146 -6.15 16.29 22.59
N ALA A 147 -5.30 16.03 23.59
CA ALA A 147 -5.75 15.58 24.90
C ALA A 147 -6.60 16.64 25.61
N ARG A 148 -6.20 17.91 25.56
CA ARG A 148 -6.97 19.03 26.12
C ARG A 148 -8.31 19.23 25.42
N GLU A 149 -8.34 19.15 24.09
CA GLU A 149 -9.58 19.25 23.29
C GLU A 149 -10.52 18.08 23.56
N ARG A 150 -9.99 16.86 23.71
CA ARG A 150 -10.79 15.69 24.12
C ARG A 150 -11.36 15.84 25.52
N MET A 151 -10.61 16.43 26.45
CA MET A 151 -11.11 16.74 27.80
C MET A 151 -12.17 17.86 27.78
N ALA A 152 -12.01 18.88 26.94
CA ALA A 152 -13.01 19.94 26.77
C ALA A 152 -14.33 19.41 26.21
N ARG A 153 -14.27 18.51 25.21
CA ARG A 153 -15.45 17.82 24.66
C ARG A 153 -16.15 16.94 25.70
N MET A 154 -15.40 16.18 26.50
CA MET A 154 -15.96 15.38 27.59
C MET A 154 -16.59 16.23 28.70
N ARG A 155 -16.13 17.47 28.89
CA ARG A 155 -16.70 18.44 29.83
C ARG A 155 -17.97 19.12 29.29
N GLY A 156 -18.33 18.90 28.02
CA GLY A 156 -19.49 19.51 27.38
C GLY A 156 -19.28 20.99 27.02
N GLU A 157 -18.03 21.46 26.98
CA GLU A 157 -17.71 22.79 26.45
C GLU A 157 -17.76 22.71 24.92
N THR A 158 -18.87 23.17 24.32
CA THR A 158 -18.90 23.46 22.88
C THR A 158 -17.83 24.52 22.62
N HIS A 159 -16.96 24.28 21.64
CA HIS A 159 -15.97 25.27 21.21
C HIS A 159 -16.71 26.51 20.72
N GLU A 160 -16.90 27.48 21.61
CA GLU A 160 -17.41 28.79 21.23
C GLU A 160 -16.29 29.51 20.50
N ASP A 161 -16.60 29.96 19.29
CA ASP A 161 -15.73 30.81 18.50
C ASP A 161 -15.23 31.97 19.39
N PRO A 162 -13.90 32.20 19.48
CA PRO A 162 -13.34 33.26 20.31
C PRO A 162 -13.96 34.64 20.02
N THR A 163 -14.46 34.85 18.80
CA THR A 163 -15.16 36.07 18.40
C THR A 163 -16.55 36.21 19.04
N ASP A 164 -17.27 35.10 19.24
CA ASP A 164 -18.59 35.07 19.88
C ASP A 164 -18.48 35.27 21.41
N ARG A 165 -17.42 34.75 22.02
CA ARG A 165 -17.08 35.03 23.42
C ARG A 165 -16.76 36.52 23.62
N ALA A 166 -16.01 37.13 22.71
CA ALA A 166 -15.69 38.56 22.76
C ALA A 166 -16.95 39.43 22.59
N ARG A 167 -17.86 39.05 21.68
CA ARG A 167 -19.15 39.75 21.48
C ARG A 167 -20.07 39.65 22.69
N ARG A 168 -20.19 38.49 23.34
CA ARG A 168 -21.00 38.33 24.57
C ARG A 168 -20.39 39.04 25.79
N ALA A 169 -19.07 39.09 25.89
CA ALA A 169 -18.38 39.87 26.91
C ALA A 169 -18.57 41.39 26.72
N ALA A 170 -18.59 41.86 25.46
CA ALA A 170 -18.89 43.25 25.13
C ALA A 170 -20.37 43.61 25.37
N ALA A 171 -21.30 42.69 25.09
CA ALA A 171 -22.73 42.91 25.31
C ALA A 171 -23.13 42.92 26.80
N SER A 172 -22.38 42.25 27.69
CA SER A 172 -22.71 42.15 29.12
C SER A 172 -22.17 43.31 29.97
N THR A 173 -21.32 44.18 29.43
CA THR A 173 -20.66 45.25 30.20
C THR A 173 -21.27 46.65 30.03
N GLY A 174 -22.27 46.83 29.16
CA GLY A 174 -23.07 48.06 29.13
C GLY A 174 -22.26 49.37 29.06
N ALA A 175 -21.12 49.36 28.38
CA ALA A 175 -20.22 50.51 28.30
C ALA A 175 -20.34 51.20 26.93
N VAL A 176 -21.32 52.09 26.81
CA VAL A 176 -21.23 53.24 25.91
C VAL A 176 -20.21 54.20 26.51
N GLY A 177 -19.07 54.43 25.82
CA GLY A 177 -18.05 55.34 26.32
C GLY A 177 -16.86 55.52 25.38
N ALA A 178 -17.02 56.49 24.48
CA ALA A 178 -16.00 57.31 23.81
C ALA A 178 -14.50 56.94 23.93
N GLY A 179 -13.91 56.64 22.77
CA GLY A 179 -12.74 57.36 22.25
C GLY A 179 -11.34 56.96 22.74
N ALA A 180 -10.59 56.26 21.90
CA ALA A 180 -9.17 56.54 21.67
C ALA A 180 -8.74 55.87 20.36
N ALA A 181 -8.34 56.72 19.41
CA ALA A 181 -7.92 56.34 18.07
C ALA A 181 -6.56 55.64 18.08
N LEU A 182 -6.48 54.48 17.43
CA LEU A 182 -5.30 54.10 16.65
C LEU A 182 -5.76 53.87 15.22
N ARG A 183 -5.02 54.52 14.34
CA ARG A 183 -5.22 54.68 12.90
C ARG A 183 -4.75 53.41 12.19
N GLU A 184 -5.68 52.52 11.83
CA GLU A 184 -5.44 51.50 10.80
C GLU A 184 -5.78 52.06 9.41
N PRO A 185 -5.05 51.64 8.35
CA PRO A 185 -5.36 52.05 6.99
C PRO A 185 -6.67 51.42 6.51
N ASP A 186 -7.37 52.19 5.69
CA ASP A 186 -8.61 51.89 5.00
C ASP A 186 -8.45 50.67 4.07
N GLU A 187 -8.83 49.48 4.55
CA GLU A 187 -9.33 48.40 3.70
C GLU A 187 -10.84 48.35 3.84
N THR A 188 -11.53 49.03 2.92
CA THR A 188 -12.94 48.84 2.66
C THR A 188 -13.20 47.36 2.35
N PRO A 189 -13.94 46.60 3.19
CA PRO A 189 -14.37 45.28 2.79
C PRO A 189 -15.40 45.46 1.68
N LEU A 190 -15.06 45.05 0.47
CA LEU A 190 -16.05 44.87 -0.58
C LEU A 190 -17.16 43.95 -0.04
N PRO A 191 -18.44 44.27 -0.24
CA PRO A 191 -19.52 43.41 0.20
C PRO A 191 -19.43 42.09 -0.58
N VAL A 192 -19.01 41.02 0.08
CA VAL A 192 -19.21 39.67 -0.44
C VAL A 192 -20.72 39.45 -0.52
N SER A 193 -21.24 39.41 -1.75
CA SER A 193 -22.66 39.16 -1.97
C SER A 193 -23.05 37.81 -1.33
N PRO A 194 -24.18 37.74 -0.60
CA PRO A 194 -24.67 36.54 0.09
C PRO A 194 -25.11 35.41 -0.87
N GLU A 195 -24.83 35.55 -2.16
CA GLU A 195 -25.18 34.63 -3.23
C GLU A 195 -24.09 33.57 -3.45
N SER A 196 -22.81 33.91 -3.24
CA SER A 196 -21.67 33.00 -3.47
C SER A 196 -21.55 31.91 -2.39
N GLU A 197 -21.95 32.19 -1.15
CA GLU A 197 -21.97 31.20 -0.07
C GLU A 197 -23.14 30.21 -0.22
N ARG A 198 -24.28 30.67 -0.75
CA ARG A 198 -25.47 29.84 -0.98
C ARG A 198 -25.29 28.87 -2.14
N GLU A 199 -24.53 29.25 -3.16
CA GLU A 199 -24.24 28.38 -4.30
C GLU A 199 -23.24 27.27 -3.92
N SER A 200 -22.27 27.58 -3.06
CA SER A 200 -21.30 26.63 -2.51
C SER A 200 -21.92 25.60 -1.57
N ALA A 201 -22.96 26.00 -0.82
CA ALA A 201 -23.78 25.11 0.00
C ALA A 201 -24.73 24.25 -0.87
N SER A 202 -25.36 24.84 -1.88
CA SER A 202 -26.28 24.13 -2.80
C SER A 202 -25.58 23.09 -3.68
N ARG A 203 -24.30 23.27 -4.02
CA ARG A 203 -23.51 22.30 -4.79
C ARG A 203 -23.03 21.11 -3.94
N ARG A 204 -22.82 21.34 -2.64
CA ARG A 204 -22.54 20.30 -1.62
C ARG A 204 -23.78 19.50 -1.22
N ASP A 205 -24.97 20.05 -1.44
CA ASP A 205 -26.28 19.40 -1.19
C ASP A 205 -26.78 18.55 -2.38
N LEU A 206 -26.07 18.56 -3.53
CA LEU A 206 -26.51 17.92 -4.79
C LEU A 206 -25.74 16.63 -5.12
N LEU A 207 -24.73 16.29 -4.32
CA LEU A 207 -24.02 15.02 -4.38
C LEU A 207 -24.39 14.22 -3.13
N PRO A 208 -24.85 12.96 -3.26
CA PRO A 208 -25.09 12.10 -2.12
C PRO A 208 -23.83 12.02 -1.25
N ASP A 209 -23.98 12.20 0.06
CA ASP A 209 -22.85 12.29 0.98
C ASP A 209 -22.06 10.96 0.99
N VAL A 210 -20.75 11.05 0.74
CA VAL A 210 -19.85 9.88 0.69
C VAL A 210 -19.75 9.18 2.06
N ASP A 211 -20.02 9.91 3.14
CA ASP A 211 -20.12 9.34 4.48
C ASP A 211 -21.45 8.59 4.68
N GLU A 212 -22.53 9.00 4.01
CA GLU A 212 -23.80 8.26 4.01
C GLU A 212 -23.71 6.98 3.16
N ILE A 213 -23.02 7.03 2.01
CA ILE A 213 -22.77 5.84 1.17
C ILE A 213 -21.93 4.80 1.92
N ASN A 214 -20.85 5.20 2.59
CA ASN A 214 -20.04 4.26 3.38
C ASN A 214 -20.79 3.74 4.62
N GLN A 215 -21.63 4.56 5.24
CA GLN A 215 -22.46 4.14 6.37
C GLN A 215 -23.58 3.19 5.94
N THR A 216 -24.19 3.40 4.78
CA THR A 216 -25.23 2.50 4.25
C THR A 216 -24.65 1.16 3.80
N LEU A 217 -23.44 1.14 3.23
CA LEU A 217 -22.72 -0.10 2.86
C LEU A 217 -22.28 -0.92 4.08
N ARG A 218 -21.89 -0.27 5.20
CA ARG A 218 -21.57 -0.99 6.45
C ARG A 218 -22.81 -1.37 7.26
N SER A 219 -23.88 -0.58 7.22
CA SER A 219 -25.13 -0.89 7.94
C SER A 219 -25.98 -1.96 7.24
N ALA A 220 -25.80 -2.15 5.92
CA ALA A 220 -26.42 -3.23 5.16
C ALA A 220 -25.74 -4.60 5.39
N ASP A 221 -24.52 -4.63 5.93
CA ASP A 221 -23.79 -5.86 6.26
C ASP A 221 -24.25 -6.48 7.60
N GLU A 222 -24.94 -5.70 8.44
CA GLU A 222 -25.62 -6.20 9.64
C GLU A 222 -26.94 -6.87 9.23
N ARG A 223 -26.85 -8.14 8.82
CA ARG A 223 -27.97 -8.97 8.34
C ARG A 223 -29.18 -8.87 9.29
N ARG A 224 -30.22 -8.15 8.86
CA ARG A 224 -31.52 -8.14 9.55
C ARG A 224 -32.10 -9.56 9.54
N PRO A 225 -32.54 -10.11 10.68
CA PRO A 225 -33.24 -11.39 10.69
C PRO A 225 -34.57 -11.23 9.96
N VAL A 226 -34.69 -11.90 8.82
CA VAL A 226 -35.94 -11.99 8.07
C VAL A 226 -36.87 -12.90 8.87
N GLU A 227 -37.92 -12.34 9.45
CA GLU A 227 -39.00 -13.13 10.05
C GLU A 227 -39.76 -13.86 8.94
N THR A 228 -39.52 -15.17 8.83
CA THR A 228 -40.37 -16.06 8.04
C THR A 228 -41.60 -16.46 8.87
N PRO A 229 -42.78 -16.69 8.25
CA PRO A 229 -44.03 -17.04 8.96
C PRO A 229 -44.03 -18.38 9.74
N GLN A 230 -42.89 -19.05 9.84
CA GLN A 230 -42.73 -20.35 10.48
C GLN A 230 -41.72 -20.21 11.62
N GLY A 231 -42.25 -20.00 12.83
CA GLY A 231 -41.66 -20.22 14.16
C GLY A 231 -40.13 -20.14 14.32
N ARG A 232 -39.70 -19.21 15.19
CA ARG A 232 -38.33 -19.00 15.74
C ARG A 232 -37.34 -20.14 15.46
N ALA A 233 -36.54 -19.98 14.41
CA ALA A 233 -35.28 -20.72 14.27
C ALA A 233 -34.32 -20.30 15.40
N PRO A 234 -33.53 -21.22 15.97
CA PRO A 234 -32.54 -20.87 16.98
C PRO A 234 -31.57 -19.83 16.43
N GLU A 235 -31.35 -18.77 17.22
CA GLU A 235 -30.46 -17.67 16.86
C GLU A 235 -29.05 -18.22 16.58
N PRO A 236 -28.47 -18.00 15.39
CA PRO A 236 -27.08 -18.35 15.16
C PRO A 236 -26.23 -17.47 16.08
N GLU A 237 -25.47 -18.08 17.00
CA GLU A 237 -24.59 -17.35 17.89
C GLU A 237 -23.63 -16.46 17.08
N PRO A 238 -23.32 -15.23 17.55
CA PRO A 238 -22.42 -14.34 16.86
C PRO A 238 -21.05 -14.99 16.77
N GLN A 239 -20.70 -15.46 15.57
CA GLN A 239 -19.39 -16.02 15.28
C GLN A 239 -18.38 -14.87 15.35
N ARG A 240 -17.68 -14.77 16.48
CA ARG A 240 -16.56 -13.82 16.66
C ARG A 240 -15.55 -14.07 15.54
N GLY A 241 -15.39 -13.11 14.64
CA GLY A 241 -14.52 -13.21 13.47
C GLY A 241 -13.11 -13.69 13.85
N GLY A 242 -12.69 -14.83 13.28
CA GLY A 242 -11.42 -15.48 13.60
C GLY A 242 -10.18 -14.70 13.13
N PHE A 243 -10.35 -13.67 12.31
CA PHE A 243 -9.27 -12.88 11.72
C PHE A 243 -8.40 -12.17 12.79
N GLY A 244 -9.03 -11.49 13.76
CA GLY A 244 -8.29 -10.79 14.81
C GLY A 244 -7.51 -11.74 15.73
N ARG A 245 -8.00 -12.97 15.91
CA ARG A 245 -7.30 -14.01 16.67
C ARG A 245 -6.08 -14.52 15.93
N GLY A 246 -6.17 -14.73 14.62
CA GLY A 246 -5.04 -15.12 13.79
C GLY A 246 -3.96 -14.03 13.76
N PHE A 247 -4.35 -12.78 13.56
CA PHE A 247 -3.43 -11.64 13.57
C PHE A 247 -2.70 -11.47 14.92
N ALA A 248 -3.43 -11.61 16.04
CA ALA A 248 -2.82 -11.56 17.36
C ALA A 248 -1.80 -12.69 17.60
N VAL A 249 -2.05 -13.89 17.08
CA VAL A 249 -1.10 -15.01 17.13
C VAL A 249 0.16 -14.70 16.32
N VAL A 250 0.03 -14.13 15.12
CA VAL A 250 1.19 -13.74 14.30
C VAL A 250 2.03 -12.68 15.00
N ILE A 251 1.41 -11.65 15.58
CA ILE A 251 2.12 -10.64 16.37
C ILE A 251 2.87 -11.28 17.54
N LEU A 252 2.23 -12.20 18.27
CA LEU A 252 2.86 -12.90 19.39
C LEU A 252 4.07 -13.72 18.93
N ILE A 253 3.97 -14.43 17.80
CA ILE A 253 5.08 -15.18 17.22
C ILE A 253 6.21 -14.22 16.84
N GLY A 254 5.90 -13.10 16.17
CA GLY A 254 6.90 -12.09 15.81
C GLY A 254 7.61 -11.52 17.03
N ALA A 255 6.88 -11.17 18.09
CA ALA A 255 7.44 -10.71 19.35
C ALA A 255 8.33 -11.77 20.02
N ALA A 256 7.94 -13.05 19.96
CA ALA A 256 8.75 -14.16 20.48
C ALA A 256 10.05 -14.35 19.70
N LEU A 257 10.03 -14.23 18.37
CA LEU A 257 11.24 -14.29 17.53
C LEU A 257 12.16 -13.10 17.83
N ILE A 258 11.62 -11.88 17.96
CA ILE A 258 12.41 -10.72 18.36
C ILE A 258 13.04 -10.94 19.74
N ALA A 259 12.27 -11.44 20.70
CA ALA A 259 12.80 -11.76 22.03
C ALA A 259 13.91 -12.83 21.96
N LEU A 260 13.76 -13.85 21.11
CA LEU A 260 14.78 -14.87 20.84
C LEU A 260 16.05 -14.24 20.27
N TYR A 261 15.94 -13.30 19.32
CA TYR A 261 17.07 -12.57 18.75
C TYR A 261 17.81 -11.76 19.82
N VAL A 262 17.10 -10.97 20.63
CA VAL A 262 17.72 -10.14 21.68
C VAL A 262 18.33 -10.99 22.79
N MET A 263 17.73 -12.14 23.11
CA MET A 263 18.21 -13.07 24.15
C MET A 263 19.21 -14.11 23.63
N ALA A 264 19.48 -14.18 22.33
CA ALA A 264 20.40 -15.12 21.71
C ALA A 264 21.75 -15.25 22.45
N PRO A 265 22.47 -14.15 22.80
CA PRO A 265 23.75 -14.27 23.50
C PRO A 265 23.63 -14.86 24.90
N ARG A 266 22.52 -14.61 25.61
CA ARG A 266 22.27 -15.22 26.93
C ARG A 266 21.93 -16.70 26.82
N ILE A 267 21.18 -17.10 25.79
CA ILE A 267 20.81 -18.50 25.57
C ILE A 267 22.04 -19.31 25.16
N ALA A 268 22.89 -18.76 24.28
CA ALA A 268 24.15 -19.40 23.89
C ALA A 268 25.11 -19.61 25.09
N ALA A 269 25.14 -18.67 26.04
CA ALA A 269 25.93 -18.80 27.27
C ALA A 269 25.39 -19.87 28.23
N ALA A 270 24.07 -20.05 28.30
CA ALA A 270 23.43 -21.04 29.17
C ALA A 270 23.39 -22.44 28.54
N LEU A 271 23.26 -22.53 27.21
CA LEU A 271 23.14 -23.76 26.44
C LEU A 271 24.13 -23.72 25.26
N PRO A 272 25.39 -24.17 25.45
CA PRO A 272 26.40 -24.16 24.40
C PRO A 272 25.97 -24.97 23.16
N ALA A 273 25.18 -26.03 23.34
CA ALA A 273 24.66 -26.84 22.24
C ALA A 273 23.72 -26.08 21.29
N ALA A 274 23.13 -24.96 21.73
CA ALA A 274 22.27 -24.13 20.89
C ALA A 274 23.03 -22.95 20.24
N ALA A 275 24.34 -22.81 20.47
CA ALA A 275 25.10 -21.65 20.01
C ALA A 275 25.14 -21.54 18.48
N ASP A 276 25.48 -22.62 17.77
CA ASP A 276 25.59 -22.63 16.31
C ASP A 276 24.25 -22.33 15.58
N PRO A 277 23.12 -22.98 15.91
CA PRO A 277 21.85 -22.64 15.26
C PRO A 277 21.36 -21.22 15.61
N LEU A 278 21.63 -20.73 16.84
CA LEU A 278 21.31 -19.35 17.21
C LEU A 278 22.17 -18.34 16.44
N ALA A 279 23.46 -18.65 16.22
CA ALA A 279 24.34 -17.81 15.41
C ALA A 279 23.86 -17.71 13.97
N GLY A 280 23.42 -18.84 13.37
CA GLY A 280 22.82 -18.84 12.04
C GLY A 280 21.54 -18.00 11.95
N TYR A 281 20.67 -18.10 12.96
CA TYR A 281 19.47 -17.27 13.05
C TYR A 281 19.80 -15.77 13.16
N VAL A 282 20.72 -15.40 14.05
CA VAL A 282 21.14 -14.00 14.23
C VAL A 282 21.74 -13.44 12.94
N ALA A 283 22.62 -14.19 12.27
CA ALA A 283 23.23 -13.78 11.01
C ALA A 283 22.18 -13.55 9.90
N ALA A 284 21.16 -14.40 9.81
CA ALA A 284 20.06 -14.22 8.85
C ALA A 284 19.25 -12.95 9.15
N VAL A 285 18.94 -12.68 10.42
CA VAL A 285 18.23 -11.46 10.82
C VAL A 285 19.07 -10.21 10.54
N ASP A 286 20.37 -10.24 10.84
CA ASP A 286 21.27 -9.12 10.58
C ASP A 286 21.44 -8.86 9.08
N GLY A 287 21.56 -9.91 8.28
CA GLY A 287 21.56 -9.80 6.82
C GLY A 287 20.28 -9.16 6.29
N ALA A 288 19.12 -9.57 6.81
CA ALA A 288 17.84 -8.96 6.43
C ALA A 288 17.74 -7.48 6.84
N ARG A 289 18.29 -7.09 8.00
CA ARG A 289 18.32 -5.68 8.44
C ARG A 289 19.22 -4.83 7.56
N LEU A 290 20.43 -5.30 7.27
CA LEU A 290 21.37 -4.59 6.41
C LEU A 290 20.83 -4.46 4.98
N TRP A 291 20.14 -5.49 4.47
CA TRP A 291 19.45 -5.41 3.19
C TRP A 291 18.35 -4.33 3.22
N LEU A 292 17.51 -4.30 4.25
CA LEU A 292 16.45 -3.30 4.36
C LEU A 292 17.03 -1.89 4.46
N ASP A 293 18.10 -1.71 5.25
CA ASP A 293 18.81 -0.45 5.39
C ASP A 293 19.38 0.05 4.05
N ALA A 294 19.97 -0.84 3.26
CA ALA A 294 20.46 -0.51 1.92
C ALA A 294 19.32 -0.07 0.98
N GLN A 295 18.14 -0.71 1.05
CA GLN A 295 16.98 -0.32 0.24
C GLN A 295 16.42 1.04 0.65
N VAL A 296 16.37 1.32 1.97
CA VAL A 296 15.93 2.62 2.49
C VAL A 296 16.93 3.71 2.10
N ALA A 297 18.23 3.47 2.23
CA ALA A 297 19.27 4.40 1.82
C ALA A 297 19.21 4.71 0.32
N ALA A 298 19.06 3.69 -0.54
CA ALA A 298 18.91 3.89 -1.98
C ALA A 298 17.64 4.68 -2.32
N PHE A 299 16.55 4.44 -1.61
CA PHE A 299 15.32 5.20 -1.81
C PHE A 299 15.45 6.66 -1.37
N LEU A 300 16.13 6.93 -0.25
CA LEU A 300 16.39 8.29 0.21
C LEU A 300 17.32 9.05 -0.74
N ASP A 301 18.36 8.41 -1.28
CA ASP A 301 19.26 9.01 -2.29
C ASP A 301 18.50 9.42 -3.58
N ILE A 302 17.50 8.64 -3.99
CA ILE A 302 16.62 8.99 -5.11
C ILE A 302 15.75 10.20 -4.79
N LEU A 303 15.29 10.33 -3.53
CA LEU A 303 14.47 11.46 -3.07
C LEU A 303 15.28 12.74 -2.86
N ASP A 304 16.52 12.61 -2.40
CA ASP A 304 17.50 13.71 -2.25
C ASP A 304 18.18 14.08 -3.58
N GLY A 305 17.54 13.73 -4.71
CA GLY A 305 18.00 13.94 -6.08
C GLY A 305 18.71 15.28 -6.27
N PRO A 306 19.70 15.30 -7.18
CA PRO A 306 20.89 16.16 -7.10
C PRO A 306 20.50 17.58 -6.68
N ASN A 307 20.88 17.95 -5.46
CA ASN A 307 21.08 19.36 -5.14
C ASN A 307 21.91 19.92 -6.29
N LEU A 308 21.28 20.77 -7.10
CA LEU A 308 21.96 21.59 -8.07
C LEU A 308 22.89 22.47 -7.25
N ASP A 309 24.10 21.99 -7.01
CA ASP A 309 25.21 22.84 -6.63
C ASP A 309 25.17 24.00 -7.64
N PRO A 310 24.95 25.26 -7.20
CA PRO A 310 25.08 26.38 -8.10
C PRO A 310 26.51 26.31 -8.64
N ALA A 311 26.62 26.14 -9.96
CA ALA A 311 27.88 26.04 -10.67
C ALA A 311 28.91 27.04 -10.13
N PRO A 312 30.19 26.65 -9.95
CA PRO A 312 31.20 27.59 -9.50
C PRO A 312 31.22 28.79 -10.46
N ALA A 313 30.98 29.97 -9.91
CA ALA A 313 30.98 31.22 -10.65
C ALA A 313 32.27 31.33 -11.48
N GLU A 314 32.12 31.40 -12.80
CA GLU A 314 33.23 31.67 -13.71
C GLU A 314 33.93 32.98 -13.29
N PRO A 315 35.27 33.01 -13.21
CA PRO A 315 35.97 34.26 -12.93
C PRO A 315 35.80 35.21 -14.11
N ALA A 316 35.34 36.42 -13.79
CA ALA A 316 35.16 37.53 -14.71
C ALA A 316 36.37 37.71 -15.65
N THR A 317 36.07 37.80 -16.93
CA THR A 317 36.96 38.31 -17.98
C THR A 317 37.52 39.67 -17.58
N GLY A 318 38.82 39.71 -17.30
CA GLY A 318 39.59 40.92 -17.09
C GLY A 318 40.60 41.11 -18.22
N ASP A 319 40.39 42.18 -18.98
CA ASP A 319 41.33 43.00 -19.78
C ASP A 319 42.33 42.36 -20.77
N GLY A 320 42.28 42.87 -22.00
CA GLY A 320 43.26 42.71 -23.07
C GLY A 320 42.77 43.21 -24.42
#